data_AF-E1KNL9-F1
#
_entry.id   AF-E1KNL9-F1
#
_cell.length_a   1.000
_cell.length_b   1.000
_cell.length_c   1.000
_cell.angle_alpha   90.00
_cell.angle_beta   90.00
_cell.angle_gamma   90.00
#
_symmetry.space_group_name_H-M   'P 1'
#
loop_
_entity.id
_entity.type
_entity.pdbx_description
1 polymer ?
#
loop_
_entity_poly.entity_id
_entity_poly.type
_entity_poly.pdbx_seq_one_letter_code
_entity_poly.pdbx_strand_id
1 'polypeptide(L)'
;MRKLLVILLALLSFTTLLTSCHGDRELSQEEERTLAVRKLYYHKMIGEWYYEERTDRDIDYISYNCKEKGKLETYKKRLTREAITKDGKVEYGDWEVVEDETTTGEWRLGWSEAENANYFSTSIHYGNNATNVEIHYFEYVNDAELVIGYFGTGGKMFHFKRGNPGIAI
;
A
#
# COMPACT_ATOMS: atom_id res chain seq x y z
N MET A 1 -56.78 -10.71 -36.05
CA MET A 1 -55.69 -9.71 -36.22
C MET A 1 -55.22 -9.08 -34.91
N ARG A 2 -56.11 -8.65 -34.00
CA ARG A 2 -55.74 -7.98 -32.72
C ARG A 2 -54.90 -8.84 -31.74
N LYS A 3 -55.11 -10.16 -31.70
CA LYS A 3 -54.35 -11.09 -30.83
C LYS A 3 -52.94 -11.42 -31.36
N LEU A 4 -52.74 -11.40 -32.68
CA LEU A 4 -51.43 -11.65 -33.29
C LEU A 4 -50.48 -10.45 -33.09
N LEU A 5 -51.03 -9.23 -33.14
CA LEU A 5 -50.28 -7.99 -32.93
C LEU A 5 -49.71 -7.87 -31.51
N VAL A 6 -50.48 -8.32 -30.50
CA VAL A 6 -50.08 -8.30 -29.08
C VAL A 6 -48.96 -9.29 -28.79
N ILE A 7 -48.97 -10.46 -29.45
CA ILE A 7 -47.91 -11.47 -29.30
C ILE A 7 -46.61 -10.98 -29.98
N LEU A 8 -46.69 -10.34 -31.15
CA LEU A 8 -45.53 -9.76 -31.83
C LEU A 8 -44.88 -8.61 -31.04
N LEU A 9 -45.69 -7.75 -30.41
CA LEU A 9 -45.20 -6.66 -29.56
C LEU A 9 -44.56 -7.17 -28.25
N ALA A 10 -45.02 -8.30 -27.71
CA ALA A 10 -44.41 -8.93 -26.54
C ALA A 10 -43.09 -9.69 -26.84
N LEU A 11 -42.91 -10.17 -28.08
CA LEU A 11 -41.64 -10.78 -28.51
C LEU A 11 -40.55 -9.74 -28.79
N LEU A 12 -40.92 -8.56 -29.32
CA LEU A 12 -39.99 -7.47 -29.60
C LEU A 12 -39.43 -6.80 -28.32
N SER A 13 -40.17 -6.82 -27.21
CA SER A 13 -39.70 -6.32 -25.91
C SER A 13 -38.81 -7.32 -25.15
N PHE A 14 -38.87 -8.61 -25.48
CA PHE A 14 -37.99 -9.62 -24.89
C PHE A 14 -36.61 -9.65 -25.58
N THR A 15 -36.52 -9.24 -26.85
CA THR A 15 -35.25 -9.15 -27.57
C THR A 15 -34.41 -7.92 -27.19
N THR A 16 -35.02 -6.82 -26.71
CA THR A 16 -34.27 -5.64 -26.24
C THR A 16 -33.70 -5.81 -24.83
N LEU A 17 -34.19 -6.77 -24.05
CA LEU A 17 -33.61 -7.13 -22.74
C LEU A 17 -32.38 -8.04 -22.87
N LEU A 18 -32.23 -8.78 -23.96
CA LEU A 18 -31.05 -9.62 -24.23
C LEU A 18 -29.90 -8.86 -24.91
N THR A 19 -30.14 -7.63 -25.37
CA THR A 19 -29.08 -6.72 -25.87
C THR A 19 -28.54 -5.78 -24.80
N SER A 20 -28.95 -5.91 -23.54
CA SER A 20 -28.09 -5.52 -22.42
C SER A 20 -26.98 -6.57 -22.25
N CYS A 21 -26.30 -6.87 -23.37
CA CYS A 21 -24.92 -7.30 -23.31
C CYS A 21 -24.22 -6.18 -22.55
N HIS A 22 -23.89 -6.44 -21.29
CA HIS A 22 -22.72 -5.84 -20.69
C HIS A 22 -21.59 -6.19 -21.65
N GLY A 23 -21.34 -5.31 -22.63
CA GLY A 23 -20.13 -5.41 -23.43
C GLY A 23 -19.03 -5.31 -22.41
N ASP A 24 -18.35 -6.43 -22.15
CA ASP A 24 -17.18 -6.46 -21.28
C ASP A 24 -16.28 -5.34 -21.79
N ARG A 25 -16.20 -4.26 -21.00
CA ARG A 25 -15.39 -3.12 -21.38
C ARG A 25 -13.98 -3.65 -21.49
N GLU A 26 -13.36 -3.45 -22.66
CA GLU A 26 -11.94 -3.75 -22.82
C GLU A 26 -11.16 -3.02 -21.73
N LEU A 27 -10.41 -3.79 -20.96
CA LEU A 27 -9.57 -3.26 -19.91
C LEU A 27 -8.40 -2.52 -20.55
N SER A 28 -7.98 -1.41 -19.95
CA SER A 28 -6.70 -0.83 -20.33
C SER A 28 -5.56 -1.77 -19.92
N GLN A 29 -4.39 -1.60 -20.53
CA GLN A 29 -3.20 -2.35 -20.11
C GLN A 29 -2.90 -2.16 -18.61
N GLU A 30 -3.12 -0.95 -18.09
CA GLU A 30 -2.92 -0.65 -16.67
C GLU A 30 -3.87 -1.46 -15.76
N GLU A 31 -5.12 -1.60 -16.16
CA GLU A 31 -6.12 -2.37 -15.42
C GLU A 31 -5.80 -3.87 -15.44
N GLU A 32 -5.44 -4.42 -16.60
CA GLU A 32 -5.05 -5.82 -16.73
C GLU A 32 -3.82 -6.14 -15.86
N ARG A 33 -2.78 -5.30 -15.91
CA ARG A 33 -1.58 -5.49 -15.10
C ARG A 33 -1.85 -5.30 -13.62
N THR A 34 -2.65 -4.31 -13.24
CA THR A 34 -3.09 -4.11 -11.85
C THR A 34 -3.81 -5.34 -11.32
N LEU A 35 -4.72 -5.95 -12.09
CA LEU A 35 -5.39 -7.20 -11.73
C LEU A 35 -4.39 -8.35 -11.56
N ALA A 36 -3.40 -8.46 -12.45
CA ALA A 36 -2.36 -9.49 -12.37
C ALA A 36 -1.50 -9.34 -11.09
N VAL A 37 -1.05 -8.12 -10.77
CA VAL A 37 -0.29 -7.82 -9.54
C VAL A 37 -1.10 -8.18 -8.30
N ARG A 38 -2.36 -7.74 -8.24
CA ARG A 38 -3.26 -8.04 -7.12
C ARG A 38 -3.49 -9.54 -6.96
N LYS A 39 -3.74 -10.25 -8.06
CA LYS A 39 -3.91 -11.71 -8.03
C LYS A 39 -2.68 -12.43 -7.46
N LEU A 40 -1.48 -11.93 -7.75
CA LEU A 40 -0.23 -12.57 -7.32
C LEU A 40 0.15 -12.25 -5.87
N TYR A 41 -0.17 -11.05 -5.39
CA TYR A 41 0.42 -10.52 -4.15
C TYR A 41 -0.58 -10.09 -3.09
N TYR A 42 -1.87 -9.86 -3.40
CA TYR A 42 -2.83 -9.29 -2.46
C TYR A 42 -2.89 -10.05 -1.13
N HIS A 43 -3.03 -11.38 -1.18
CA HIS A 43 -3.11 -12.18 0.04
C HIS A 43 -1.79 -12.25 0.80
N LYS A 44 -0.66 -12.14 0.12
CA LYS A 44 0.67 -12.15 0.75
C LYS A 44 0.96 -10.85 1.48
N MET A 45 0.43 -9.73 0.98
CA MET A 45 0.52 -8.42 1.65
C MET A 45 -0.19 -8.40 2.99
N ILE A 46 -1.26 -9.19 3.16
CA ILE A 46 -2.04 -9.16 4.41
C ILE A 46 -1.14 -9.58 5.58
N GLY A 47 -1.23 -8.82 6.67
CA GLY A 47 -0.43 -9.01 7.88
C GLY A 47 0.47 -7.82 8.18
N GLU A 48 1.37 -8.04 9.14
CA GLU A 48 2.28 -7.00 9.64
C GLU A 48 3.65 -7.09 8.97
N TRP A 49 4.19 -5.93 8.67
CA TRP A 49 5.46 -5.71 8.01
C TRP A 49 6.20 -4.60 8.71
N TYR A 50 7.46 -4.79 9.08
CA TYR A 50 8.24 -3.76 9.73
C TYR A 50 9.60 -3.55 9.09
N TYR A 51 10.06 -2.31 9.10
CA TYR A 51 11.41 -1.92 8.74
C TYR A 51 12.01 -1.12 9.90
N GLU A 52 13.29 -1.37 10.16
CA GLU A 52 14.06 -0.67 11.17
C GLU A 52 15.43 -0.32 10.58
N GLU A 53 15.84 0.94 10.70
CA GLU A 53 17.17 1.41 10.39
C GLU A 53 17.80 2.01 11.64
N ARG A 54 19.04 1.60 11.94
CA ARG A 54 19.79 2.08 13.10
C ARG A 54 21.10 2.69 12.67
N THR A 55 21.38 3.85 13.24
CA THR A 55 22.72 4.46 13.26
C THR A 55 23.15 4.62 14.72
N ASP A 56 24.35 5.14 14.93
CA ASP A 56 24.79 5.46 16.28
C ASP A 56 23.97 6.58 16.94
N ARG A 57 23.13 7.32 16.19
CA ARG A 57 22.40 8.49 16.68
C ARG A 57 20.91 8.48 16.40
N ASP A 58 20.44 7.61 15.52
CA ASP A 58 19.06 7.55 15.07
C ASP A 58 18.58 6.09 15.03
N ILE A 59 17.34 5.87 15.43
CA ILE A 59 16.58 4.64 15.20
C ILE A 59 15.28 5.05 14.51
N ASP A 60 15.09 4.63 13.27
CA ASP A 60 13.84 4.82 12.51
C ASP A 60 13.12 3.47 12.39
N TYR A 61 11.90 3.39 12.92
CA TYR A 61 11.03 2.23 12.81
C TYR A 61 9.72 2.60 12.14
N ILE A 62 9.31 1.77 11.19
CA ILE A 62 7.99 1.84 10.60
C ILE A 62 7.42 0.44 10.48
N SER A 63 6.13 0.30 10.76
CA SER A 63 5.39 -0.91 10.47
C SER A 63 4.06 -0.62 9.79
N TYR A 64 3.69 -1.52 8.88
CA TYR A 64 2.44 -1.54 8.15
C TYR A 64 1.68 -2.81 8.52
N ASN A 65 0.45 -2.65 9.00
CA ASN A 65 -0.51 -3.74 9.21
C ASN A 65 -1.57 -3.67 8.11
N CYS A 66 -1.32 -4.40 7.02
CA CYS A 66 -2.19 -4.49 5.86
C CYS A 66 -3.33 -5.48 6.13
N LYS A 67 -4.55 -4.98 6.24
CA LYS A 67 -5.76 -5.77 6.51
C LYS A 67 -6.58 -5.94 5.23
N GLU A 68 -7.50 -6.89 5.25
CA GLU A 68 -8.43 -7.11 4.13
C GLU A 68 -9.20 -5.84 3.74
N LYS A 69 -9.69 -5.82 2.51
CA LYS A 69 -10.43 -4.70 1.91
C LYS A 69 -9.63 -3.39 1.87
N GLY A 70 -8.31 -3.50 1.86
CA GLY A 70 -7.41 -2.36 1.69
C GLY A 70 -7.31 -1.49 2.93
N LYS A 71 -7.64 -1.99 4.14
CA LYS A 71 -7.49 -1.20 5.38
C LYS A 71 -6.05 -1.28 5.88
N LEU A 72 -5.50 -0.15 6.32
CA LEU A 72 -4.13 -0.04 6.80
C LEU A 72 -4.10 0.53 8.22
N GLU A 73 -3.19 0.02 9.03
CA GLU A 73 -2.73 0.67 10.25
C GLU A 73 -1.21 0.79 10.16
N THR A 74 -0.69 1.98 10.41
CA THR A 74 0.74 2.28 10.32
C THR A 74 1.22 2.72 11.69
N TYR A 75 2.32 2.15 12.15
CA TYR A 75 3.00 2.60 13.35
C TYR A 75 4.40 3.11 12.99
N LYS A 76 4.71 4.34 13.40
CA LYS A 76 6.03 4.96 13.23
C LYS A 76 6.60 5.33 14.58
N LYS A 77 7.89 5.03 14.76
CA LYS A 77 8.64 5.49 15.92
C LYS A 77 10.05 5.86 15.53
N ARG A 78 10.46 7.06 15.94
CA ARG A 78 11.82 7.57 15.74
C ARG A 78 12.44 7.94 17.07
N LEU A 79 13.65 7.45 17.30
CA LEU A 79 14.48 7.85 18.43
C LEU A 79 15.75 8.51 17.94
N THR A 80 16.20 9.51 18.68
CA THR A 80 17.47 10.19 18.42
C THR A 80 18.27 10.34 19.70
N ARG A 81 19.59 10.46 19.61
CA ARG A 81 20.43 10.84 20.75
C ARG A 81 21.56 11.78 20.35
N GLU A 82 21.98 12.59 21.31
CA GLU A 82 23.12 13.47 21.13
C GLU A 82 24.44 12.68 21.13
N ALA A 83 25.42 13.21 20.40
CA ALA A 83 26.79 12.73 20.39
C ALA A 83 27.69 13.86 20.89
N ILE A 84 28.40 13.64 21.99
CA ILE A 84 29.27 14.61 22.64
C ILE A 84 30.70 14.10 22.56
N THR A 85 31.58 14.88 21.92
CA THR A 85 33.01 14.57 21.88
C THR A 85 33.70 15.13 23.13
N LYS A 86 34.26 14.26 23.96
CA LYS A 86 35.13 14.62 25.11
C LYS A 86 36.46 13.92 24.98
N ASP A 87 37.55 14.67 25.07
CA ASP A 87 38.93 14.16 25.00
C ASP A 87 39.19 13.23 23.79
N GLY A 88 38.59 13.56 22.64
CA GLY A 88 38.72 12.79 21.39
C GLY A 88 37.88 11.50 21.34
N LYS A 89 37.06 11.21 22.34
CA LYS A 89 36.10 10.10 22.37
C LYS A 89 34.67 10.61 22.20
N VAL A 90 33.88 9.88 21.43
CA VAL A 90 32.44 10.15 21.30
C VAL A 90 31.70 9.43 22.41
N GLU A 91 31.00 10.19 23.23
CA GLU A 91 30.01 9.70 24.19
C GLU A 91 28.62 9.98 23.65
N TYR A 92 27.70 9.02 23.79
CA TYR A 92 26.31 9.20 23.37
C TYR A 92 25.43 9.45 24.59
N GLY A 93 24.50 10.40 24.47
CA GLY A 93 23.48 10.64 25.47
C GLY A 93 22.39 9.56 25.48
N ASP A 94 21.36 9.79 26.29
CA ASP A 94 20.17 8.94 26.34
C ASP A 94 19.36 9.05 25.03
N TRP A 95 18.59 8.00 24.73
CA TRP A 95 17.66 8.02 23.61
C TRP A 95 16.43 8.87 23.92
N GLU A 96 16.11 9.78 23.00
CA GLU A 96 14.92 10.63 23.03
C GLU A 96 13.95 10.18 21.94
N VAL A 97 12.66 10.07 22.28
CA VAL A 97 11.59 9.76 21.32
C VAL A 97 11.14 11.04 20.65
N VAL A 98 11.34 11.14 19.33
CA VAL A 98 10.94 12.32 18.53
C VAL A 98 9.67 12.07 17.72
N GLU A 99 9.33 10.81 17.48
CA GLU A 99 8.08 10.39 16.83
C GLU A 99 7.61 9.08 17.47
N ASP A 100 6.32 8.98 17.80
CA ASP A 100 5.67 7.76 18.29
C ASP A 100 4.18 7.88 17.95
N GLU A 101 3.81 7.43 16.75
CA GLU A 101 2.45 7.63 16.23
C GLU A 101 1.88 6.36 15.60
N THR A 102 0.57 6.17 15.81
CA THR A 102 -0.23 5.17 15.09
C THR A 102 -1.28 5.89 14.26
N THR A 103 -1.33 5.57 12.97
CA THR A 103 -2.30 6.14 12.03
C THR A 103 -3.10 5.03 11.37
N THR A 104 -4.31 5.37 10.93
CA THR A 104 -5.19 4.45 10.19
C THR A 104 -5.46 5.00 8.80
N GLY A 105 -5.69 4.09 7.86
CA GLY A 105 -5.64 4.43 6.46
C GLY A 105 -6.10 3.33 5.53
N GLU A 106 -5.71 3.47 4.27
CA GLU A 106 -5.91 2.46 3.24
C GLU A 106 -4.59 2.05 2.60
N TRP A 107 -4.58 0.85 2.01
CA TRP A 107 -3.48 0.38 1.17
C TRP A 107 -3.98 -0.23 -0.13
N ARG A 108 -3.16 -0.13 -1.18
CA ARG A 108 -3.49 -0.57 -2.53
C ARG A 108 -2.25 -1.10 -3.24
N LEU A 109 -2.44 -2.12 -4.08
CA LEU A 109 -1.43 -2.57 -5.05
C LEU A 109 -1.91 -2.27 -6.47
N GLY A 110 -0.98 -2.00 -7.37
CA GLY A 110 -1.28 -1.93 -8.79
C GLY A 110 -0.02 -1.82 -9.64
N TRP A 111 -0.22 -1.47 -10.90
CA TRP A 111 0.85 -1.12 -11.83
C TRP A 111 0.51 0.26 -12.42
N SER A 112 1.53 1.08 -12.64
CA SER A 112 1.43 2.41 -13.23
C SER A 112 2.02 2.38 -14.62
N GLU A 113 1.25 2.81 -15.63
CA GLU A 113 1.75 2.94 -17.00
C GLU A 113 2.82 4.03 -17.11
N ALA A 114 2.60 5.16 -16.43
CA ALA A 114 3.50 6.31 -16.45
C ALA A 114 4.90 5.97 -15.92
N GLU A 115 4.97 5.15 -14.87
CA GLU A 115 6.22 4.71 -14.25
C GLU A 115 6.72 3.37 -14.82
N ASN A 116 5.89 2.70 -15.64
CA ASN A 116 6.08 1.32 -16.09
C ASN A 116 6.48 0.37 -14.94
N ALA A 117 5.89 0.55 -13.75
CA ALA A 117 6.29 -0.14 -12.53
C ALA A 117 5.10 -0.54 -11.67
N ASN A 118 5.26 -1.64 -10.91
CA ASN A 118 4.29 -1.98 -9.88
C ASN A 118 4.41 -1.00 -8.71
N TYR A 119 3.30 -0.72 -8.04
CA TYR A 119 3.28 0.14 -6.88
C TYR A 119 2.55 -0.49 -5.70
N PHE A 120 2.99 -0.08 -4.52
CA PHE A 120 2.28 -0.19 -3.26
C PHE A 120 1.95 1.23 -2.82
N SER A 121 0.68 1.53 -2.58
CA SER A 121 0.26 2.86 -2.11
C SER A 121 -0.37 2.72 -0.73
N THR A 122 0.00 3.64 0.14
CA THR A 122 -0.60 3.83 1.46
C THR A 122 -1.28 5.19 1.51
N SER A 123 -2.39 5.31 2.23
CA SER A 123 -3.02 6.60 2.46
C SER A 123 -3.48 6.75 3.89
N ILE A 124 -3.17 7.89 4.52
CA ILE A 124 -3.56 8.22 5.88
C ILE A 124 -4.64 9.29 5.82
N HIS A 125 -5.75 9.08 6.53
CA HIS A 125 -6.83 10.06 6.62
C HIS A 125 -6.70 10.86 7.92
N TYR A 126 -6.56 12.18 7.78
CA TYR A 126 -6.60 13.10 8.90
C TYR A 126 -8.04 13.56 9.18
N GLY A 127 -8.35 13.87 10.44
CA GLY A 127 -9.70 14.25 10.90
C GLY A 127 -10.27 15.55 10.28
N ASN A 128 -9.50 16.27 9.46
CA ASN A 128 -9.90 17.46 8.73
C ASN A 128 -10.21 17.20 7.24
N ASN A 129 -10.52 15.95 6.87
CA ASN A 129 -10.67 15.48 5.49
C ASN A 129 -9.40 15.55 4.62
N ALA A 130 -8.24 15.91 5.18
CA ALA A 130 -6.99 15.79 4.46
C ALA A 130 -6.60 14.31 4.37
N THR A 131 -6.08 13.90 3.22
CA THR A 131 -5.51 12.57 3.03
C THR A 131 -4.08 12.73 2.54
N ASN A 132 -3.12 12.13 3.23
CA ASN A 132 -1.78 11.95 2.71
C ASN A 132 -1.75 10.61 1.96
N VAL A 133 -1.21 10.62 0.74
CA VAL A 133 -1.00 9.40 -0.04
C VAL A 133 0.49 9.27 -0.29
N GLU A 134 1.07 8.16 0.16
CA GLU A 134 2.39 7.72 -0.26
C GLU A 134 2.22 6.63 -1.32
N ILE A 135 3.07 6.71 -2.35
CA ILE A 135 3.21 5.66 -3.36
C ILE A 135 4.64 5.17 -3.22
N HIS A 136 4.84 3.86 -3.33
CA HIS A 136 6.13 3.20 -3.28
C HIS A 136 6.27 2.34 -4.55
N TYR A 137 7.46 2.28 -5.12
CA TYR A 137 7.81 1.21 -6.05
C TYR A 137 7.66 -0.12 -5.31
N PHE A 138 7.00 -1.09 -5.93
CA PHE A 138 6.77 -2.40 -5.33
C PHE A 138 7.49 -3.47 -6.16
N GLU A 139 8.44 -4.16 -5.54
CA GLU A 139 9.17 -5.22 -6.22
C GLU A 139 8.45 -6.57 -6.02
N TYR A 140 8.34 -7.02 -4.77
CA TYR A 140 7.62 -8.25 -4.43
C TYR A 140 7.24 -8.31 -2.94
N VAL A 141 6.41 -9.31 -2.61
CA VAL A 141 6.15 -9.76 -1.25
C VAL A 141 6.09 -11.29 -1.19
N ASN A 142 6.65 -11.88 -0.15
CA ASN A 142 6.59 -13.33 0.13
C ASN A 142 6.22 -13.58 1.61
N ASP A 143 6.53 -14.75 2.17
CA ASP A 143 6.18 -15.06 3.56
C ASP A 143 7.07 -14.34 4.58
N ALA A 144 8.31 -14.01 4.19
CA ALA A 144 9.35 -13.45 5.06
C ALA A 144 9.54 -11.94 4.90
N GLU A 145 9.41 -11.41 3.68
CA GLU A 145 9.72 -10.01 3.39
C GLU A 145 8.77 -9.34 2.38
N LEU A 146 8.67 -8.02 2.53
CA LEU A 146 8.05 -7.06 1.62
C LEU A 146 9.13 -6.08 1.15
N VAL A 147 9.32 -5.97 -0.16
CA VAL A 147 10.38 -5.13 -0.75
C VAL A 147 9.77 -3.98 -1.54
N ILE A 148 9.97 -2.76 -1.05
CA ILE A 148 9.43 -1.53 -1.63
C ILE A 148 10.50 -0.44 -1.73
N GLY A 149 10.38 0.48 -2.69
CA GLY A 149 11.25 1.64 -2.85
C GLY A 149 10.45 2.94 -2.68
N TYR A 150 10.99 3.91 -1.93
CA TYR A 150 10.38 5.23 -1.85
C TYR A 150 10.79 6.08 -3.05
N PHE A 151 9.86 6.85 -3.61
CA PHE A 151 10.22 7.84 -4.63
C PHE A 151 11.18 8.88 -4.03
N GLY A 152 12.20 9.25 -4.80
CA GLY A 152 13.21 10.24 -4.37
C GLY A 152 14.41 9.67 -3.59
N THR A 153 14.45 8.38 -3.27
CA THR A 153 15.62 7.76 -2.58
C THR A 153 16.72 7.27 -3.52
N GLY A 154 16.71 7.70 -4.79
CA GLY A 154 17.69 7.26 -5.80
C GLY A 154 17.59 5.75 -6.13
N GLY A 155 16.43 5.13 -5.90
CA GLY A 155 16.22 3.71 -6.16
C GLY A 155 16.62 2.78 -5.00
N LYS A 156 16.86 3.31 -3.79
CA LYS A 156 17.03 2.46 -2.59
C LYS A 156 15.75 1.66 -2.34
N MET A 157 15.93 0.34 -2.27
CA MET A 157 14.88 -0.60 -1.86
C MET A 157 14.97 -0.89 -0.37
N PHE A 158 13.81 -1.02 0.27
CA PHE A 158 13.62 -1.22 1.69
C PHE A 158 13.02 -2.61 1.90
N HIS A 159 13.65 -3.39 2.76
CA HIS A 159 13.27 -4.76 3.05
C HIS A 159 12.53 -4.80 4.39
N PHE A 160 11.21 -4.80 4.31
CA PHE A 160 10.35 -4.98 5.47
C PHE A 160 10.29 -6.46 5.82
N LYS A 161 10.46 -6.79 7.09
CA LYS A 161 10.36 -8.14 7.63
C LYS A 161 8.94 -8.40 8.12
N ARG A 162 8.52 -9.66 8.10
CA ARG A 162 7.22 -10.07 8.65
C ARG A 162 7.14 -9.82 10.16
N GLY A 163 6.01 -9.28 10.62
CA GLY A 163 5.69 -9.06 12.04
C GLY A 163 5.76 -7.59 12.45
N ASN A 164 5.65 -7.36 13.77
CA ASN A 164 5.75 -6.04 14.39
C ASN A 164 6.33 -6.19 15.82
N PRO A 165 7.65 -6.41 15.95
CA PRO A 165 8.28 -6.58 17.27
C PRO A 165 8.33 -5.29 18.09
N GLY A 166 8.04 -4.14 17.47
CA GLY A 166 8.32 -2.82 18.04
C GLY A 166 9.81 -2.52 18.07
N ILE A 167 10.18 -1.44 18.77
CA ILE A 167 11.58 -1.06 18.97
C ILE A 167 12.08 -1.57 20.32
N ALA A 168 13.18 -2.32 20.32
CA ALA A 168 14.01 -2.52 21.50
C ALA A 168 15.04 -1.38 21.61
N ILE A 169 15.09 -0.70 22.77
CA ILE A 169 16.06 0.37 23.07
C ILE A 169 17.28 -0.25 23.76
#